data_AF-A0A1S9AFY8-F1
#
_entry.id   AF-A0A1S9AFY8-F1
#
_cell.length_a   1.000
_cell.length_b   1.000
_cell.length_c   1.000
_cell.angle_alpha   90.00
_cell.angle_beta   90.00
_cell.angle_gamma   90.00
#
_symmetry.space_group_name_H-M   'P 1'
#
loop_
_entity.id
_entity.type
_entity.pdbx_description
1 polymer ?
#
loop_
_entity_poly.entity_id
_entity_poly.type
_entity_poly.pdbx_seq_one_letter_code
_entity_poly.pdbx_strand_id
1 'polypeptide(L)'
;MKPMTASVLATGSRGFRSARVQLCIRLQRAAALPAPAFQRGFAAIVAHVETGLRQEEAMMEALDDARLHGRRAEHAVLLCALHRVLPRVERGEVELGRQVLRALADLLSLPGPAPAAAPPGSRTPSPRLLS
;
A
#
# COMPACT_ATOMS: atom_id res chain seq x y z
N MET A 1 3.31 -21.05 -20.30
CA MET A 1 2.70 -19.88 -19.63
C MET A 1 1.37 -19.60 -20.29
N LYS A 2 0.26 -19.59 -19.55
CA LYS A 2 -1.09 -19.37 -20.09
C LYS A 2 -1.36 -17.86 -20.10
N PRO A 3 -1.72 -17.23 -21.23
CA PRO A 3 -1.98 -15.79 -21.24
C PRO A 3 -3.20 -15.48 -20.37
N MET A 4 -3.01 -14.75 -19.28
CA MET A 4 -4.12 -14.15 -18.55
C MET A 4 -4.80 -13.13 -19.45
N THR A 5 -6.09 -13.31 -19.67
CA THR A 5 -6.87 -12.45 -20.54
C THR A 5 -6.97 -11.03 -19.95
N ALA A 6 -7.08 -10.02 -20.81
CA ALA A 6 -7.23 -8.62 -20.40
C ALA A 6 -8.39 -8.38 -19.40
N SER A 7 -9.41 -9.24 -19.42
CA SER A 7 -10.54 -9.21 -18.48
C SER A 7 -10.15 -9.53 -17.03
N VAL A 8 -9.20 -10.46 -16.82
CA VAL A 8 -8.71 -10.82 -15.48
C VAL A 8 -7.87 -9.69 -14.90
N LEU A 9 -7.00 -9.09 -15.71
CA LEU A 9 -6.18 -7.93 -15.32
C LEU A 9 -7.04 -6.69 -15.02
N ALA A 10 -8.08 -6.43 -15.82
CA ALA A 10 -9.05 -5.35 -15.58
C ALA A 10 -9.92 -5.58 -14.32
N THR A 11 -10.15 -6.84 -13.95
CA THR A 11 -10.90 -7.18 -12.73
C THR A 11 -10.01 -7.09 -11.50
N GLY A 12 -8.76 -7.55 -11.58
CA GLY A 12 -7.75 -7.39 -10.54
C GLY A 12 -7.49 -5.93 -10.19
N SER A 13 -7.27 -5.08 -11.21
CA SER A 13 -7.06 -3.64 -11.02
C SER A 13 -8.28 -2.89 -10.45
N ARG A 14 -9.50 -3.29 -10.79
CA ARG A 14 -10.74 -2.75 -10.19
C ARG A 14 -10.92 -3.20 -8.74
N GLY A 15 -10.69 -4.47 -8.45
CA GLY A 15 -10.70 -5.01 -7.08
C GLY A 15 -9.69 -4.29 -6.19
N PHE A 16 -8.49 -4.06 -6.73
CA PHE A 16 -7.42 -3.34 -6.08
C PHE A 16 -7.80 -1.89 -5.69
N ARG A 17 -8.32 -1.13 -6.65
CA ARG A 17 -8.81 0.23 -6.40
C ARG A 17 -9.92 0.25 -5.35
N SER A 18 -10.84 -0.71 -5.41
CA SER A 18 -11.92 -0.84 -4.44
C SER A 18 -11.40 -1.09 -3.02
N ALA A 19 -10.44 -2.00 -2.85
CA ALA A 19 -9.84 -2.32 -1.55
C ALA A 19 -9.16 -1.10 -0.91
N ARG A 20 -8.43 -0.31 -1.71
CA ARG A 20 -7.78 0.92 -1.25
C ARG A 20 -8.78 2.00 -0.86
N VAL A 21 -9.81 2.23 -1.66
CA VAL A 21 -10.89 3.18 -1.32
C VAL A 21 -11.56 2.78 -0.02
N GLN A 22 -11.87 1.50 0.18
CA GLN A 22 -12.44 0.99 1.43
C GLN A 22 -11.51 1.16 2.63
N LEU A 23 -10.19 1.06 2.43
CA LEU A 23 -9.21 1.34 3.48
C LEU A 23 -9.21 2.84 3.84
N CYS A 24 -9.17 3.74 2.85
CA CYS A 24 -9.24 5.19 3.08
C CYS A 24 -10.51 5.60 3.85
N ILE A 25 -11.67 5.08 3.45
CA ILE A 25 -12.94 5.36 4.14
C ILE A 25 -12.88 4.90 5.61
N ARG A 26 -12.33 3.71 5.87
CA ARG A 26 -12.17 3.19 7.24
C ARG A 26 -11.23 4.05 8.08
N LEU A 27 -10.12 4.51 7.51
CA LEU A 27 -9.17 5.41 8.17
C LEU A 27 -9.80 6.76 8.51
N GLN A 28 -10.56 7.35 7.60
CA GLN A 28 -11.28 8.60 7.83
C GLN A 28 -12.34 8.45 8.94
N ARG A 29 -13.12 7.36 8.92
CA ARG A 29 -14.09 7.06 9.99
C ARG A 29 -13.40 6.88 11.34
N ALA A 30 -12.28 6.15 11.38
CA ALA A 30 -11.48 5.97 12.58
C ALA A 30 -10.99 7.32 13.12
N ALA A 31 -10.46 8.20 12.27
CA ALA A 31 -9.98 9.52 12.67
C ALA A 31 -11.08 10.42 13.26
N ALA A 32 -12.35 10.17 12.94
CA ALA A 32 -13.50 10.90 13.46
C ALA A 32 -14.03 10.38 14.81
N LEU A 33 -13.51 9.26 15.33
CA LEU A 33 -13.94 8.71 16.62
C LEU A 33 -13.63 9.68 17.79
N PRO A 34 -14.48 9.72 18.85
CA PRO A 34 -14.16 10.45 20.08
C PRO A 34 -12.81 10.02 20.66
N ALA A 35 -12.04 10.95 21.25
CA ALA A 35 -10.67 10.70 21.69
C ALA A 35 -10.47 9.44 22.55
N PRO A 36 -11.32 9.14 23.56
CA PRO A 36 -11.17 7.90 24.34
C PRO A 36 -11.41 6.63 23.53
N ALA A 37 -12.34 6.68 22.57
CA ALA A 37 -12.63 5.55 21.67
C ALA A 37 -11.52 5.38 20.62
N PHE A 38 -10.98 6.49 20.11
CA PHE A 38 -9.84 6.50 19.20
C PHE A 38 -8.61 5.87 19.85
N GLN A 39 -8.26 6.33 21.06
CA GLN A 39 -7.09 5.84 21.79
C GLN A 39 -7.17 4.34 22.05
N ARG A 40 -8.31 3.84 22.56
CA ARG A 40 -8.53 2.40 22.77
C ARG A 40 -8.57 1.60 21.47
N GLY A 41 -9.05 2.20 20.39
CA GLY A 41 -9.23 1.54 19.09
C GLY A 41 -8.00 1.57 18.19
N PHE A 42 -6.95 2.33 18.52
CA PHE A 42 -5.85 2.59 17.60
C PHE A 42 -5.08 1.31 17.21
N ALA A 43 -4.80 0.41 18.16
CA ALA A 43 -4.18 -0.88 17.86
C ALA A 43 -5.01 -1.73 16.87
N ALA A 44 -6.33 -1.73 17.02
CA ALA A 44 -7.22 -2.44 16.11
C ALA A 44 -7.22 -1.82 14.70
N ILE A 45 -7.10 -0.49 14.61
CA ILE A 45 -6.94 0.23 13.34
C ILE A 45 -5.63 -0.18 12.65
N VAL A 46 -4.51 -0.24 13.37
CA VAL A 46 -3.22 -0.69 12.84
C VAL A 46 -3.33 -2.12 12.27
N ALA A 47 -3.91 -3.05 13.03
CA ALA A 47 -4.11 -4.43 12.58
C ALA A 47 -5.00 -4.55 11.32
N HIS A 48 -6.01 -3.67 11.20
CA HIS A 48 -6.86 -3.61 10.01
C HIS A 48 -6.11 -3.09 8.79
N VAL A 49 -5.25 -2.06 8.96
CA VAL A 49 -4.39 -1.57 7.88
C VAL A 49 -3.47 -2.68 7.41
N GLU A 50 -2.74 -3.34 8.31
CA GLU A 50 -1.85 -4.45 7.97
C GLU A 50 -2.55 -5.54 7.17
N THR A 51 -3.75 -5.92 7.58
CA THR A 51 -4.53 -6.95 6.90
C THR A 51 -4.91 -6.52 5.49
N GLY A 52 -5.31 -5.26 5.30
CA GLY A 52 -5.59 -4.69 3.97
C GLY A 52 -4.36 -4.68 3.07
N LEU A 53 -3.18 -4.32 3.60
CA LEU A 53 -1.92 -4.30 2.84
C LEU A 53 -1.48 -5.72 2.45
N ARG A 54 -1.59 -6.70 3.37
CA ARG A 54 -1.30 -8.11 3.07
C ARG A 54 -2.22 -8.69 1.99
N GLN A 55 -3.50 -8.31 2.02
CA GLN A 55 -4.46 -8.71 0.97
C GLN A 55 -4.08 -8.13 -0.40
N GLU A 56 -3.68 -6.86 -0.44
CA GLU A 56 -3.17 -6.21 -1.65
C GLU A 56 -1.95 -6.95 -2.20
N GLU A 57 -0.96 -7.25 -1.35
CA GLU A 57 0.25 -7.97 -1.75
C GLU A 57 -0.06 -9.37 -2.29
N ALA A 58 -0.93 -10.14 -1.60
CA ALA A 58 -1.33 -11.47 -2.04
C ALA A 58 -2.05 -11.44 -3.40
N MET A 59 -2.88 -10.42 -3.64
CA MET A 59 -3.51 -10.21 -4.95
C MET A 59 -2.48 -9.89 -6.03
N MET A 60 -1.52 -9.01 -5.74
CA MET A 60 -0.45 -8.66 -6.69
C MET A 60 0.45 -9.86 -7.02
N GLU A 61 0.78 -10.67 -6.02
CA GLU A 61 1.55 -11.90 -6.17
C GLU A 61 0.81 -12.93 -7.02
N ALA A 62 -0.49 -13.10 -6.82
CA ALA A 62 -1.32 -13.98 -7.64
C ALA A 62 -1.45 -13.52 -9.11
N LEU A 63 -1.22 -12.24 -9.39
CA LEU A 63 -1.27 -11.65 -10.73
C LEU A 63 0.13 -11.53 -11.38
N ASP A 64 1.20 -11.96 -10.71
CA ASP A 64 2.59 -11.76 -11.12
C ASP A 64 2.91 -10.28 -11.46
N ASP A 65 2.40 -9.36 -10.63
CA ASP A 65 2.54 -7.92 -10.85
C ASP A 65 3.99 -7.47 -10.59
N ALA A 66 4.63 -6.93 -11.63
CA ALA A 66 6.02 -6.45 -11.60
C ALA A 66 6.30 -5.36 -10.53
N ARG A 67 5.27 -4.71 -9.99
CA ARG A 67 5.41 -3.66 -8.96
C ARG A 67 5.41 -4.21 -7.53
N LEU A 68 5.19 -5.51 -7.32
CA LEU A 68 5.03 -6.11 -5.98
C LEU A 68 6.14 -5.73 -5.02
N HIS A 69 7.40 -5.75 -5.46
CA HIS A 69 8.54 -5.40 -4.61
C HIS A 69 8.50 -3.93 -4.15
N GLY A 70 8.23 -3.01 -5.07
CA GLY A 70 8.07 -1.59 -4.74
C GLY A 70 6.90 -1.35 -3.79
N ARG A 71 5.78 -2.05 -4.00
CA ARG A 71 4.60 -1.97 -3.11
C ARG A 71 4.87 -2.50 -1.71
N ARG A 72 5.58 -3.62 -1.57
CA ARG A 72 6.01 -4.14 -0.25
C ARG A 72 6.90 -3.14 0.49
N ALA A 73 7.81 -2.46 -0.21
CA ALA A 73 8.66 -1.43 0.39
C ALA A 73 7.83 -0.22 0.89
N GLU A 74 6.88 0.25 0.08
CA GLU A 74 5.93 1.30 0.48
C GLU A 74 5.13 0.87 1.73
N HIS A 75 4.57 -0.34 1.72
CA HIS A 75 3.81 -0.87 2.86
C HIS A 75 4.66 -0.95 4.13
N ALA A 76 5.91 -1.39 4.04
CA ALA A 76 6.81 -1.43 5.19
C ALA A 76 7.02 -0.05 5.82
N VAL A 77 7.20 1.00 5.00
CA VAL A 77 7.34 2.39 5.49
C VAL A 77 6.07 2.83 6.23
N LEU A 78 4.89 2.56 5.66
CA LEU A 78 3.60 2.90 6.28
C LEU A 78 3.40 2.18 7.62
N LEU A 79 3.68 0.88 7.66
CA LEU A 79 3.56 0.08 8.88
C LEU A 79 4.55 0.52 9.94
N CYS A 80 5.80 0.82 9.58
CA CYS A 80 6.77 1.39 10.51
C CYS A 80 6.29 2.70 11.12
N ALA A 81 5.67 3.59 10.35
CA ALA A 81 5.14 4.86 10.86
C ALA A 81 4.00 4.62 11.86
N LEU A 82 3.06 3.72 11.54
CA LEU A 82 1.95 3.38 12.43
C LEU A 82 2.42 2.77 13.75
N HIS A 83 3.34 1.79 13.68
CA HIS A 83 3.90 1.14 14.87
C HIS A 83 4.70 2.09 15.76
N ARG A 84 5.34 3.12 15.19
CA ARG A 84 6.01 4.19 15.97
C ARG A 84 5.03 5.12 16.68
N VAL A 85 3.85 5.33 16.11
CA VAL A 85 2.84 6.25 16.62
C VAL A 85 1.92 5.58 17.65
N LEU A 86 1.67 4.27 17.50
CA LEU A 86 0.87 3.46 18.42
C LEU A 86 1.16 3.72 19.91
N PRO A 87 2.41 3.59 20.41
CA PRO A 87 2.69 3.78 21.84
C PRO A 87 2.53 5.24 22.29
N ARG A 88 2.53 6.22 21.38
CA ARG A 88 2.27 7.63 21.69
C ARG A 88 0.79 7.90 21.82
N VAL A 89 -0.02 7.31 20.93
CA VAL A 89 -1.49 7.36 21.02
C VAL A 89 -1.97 6.68 22.31
N GLU A 90 -1.39 5.54 22.69
CA GLU A 90 -1.70 4.85 23.95
C GLU A 90 -1.43 5.73 25.19
N ARG A 91 -0.47 6.65 25.12
CA ARG A 91 -0.17 7.66 26.15
C ARG A 91 -1.05 8.91 26.08
N GLY A 92 -2.01 8.96 25.16
CA GLY A 92 -2.97 10.06 25.02
C GLY A 92 -2.63 11.08 23.92
N GLU A 93 -1.59 10.87 23.11
CA GLU A 93 -1.28 11.74 21.95
C GLU A 93 -2.25 11.48 20.77
N VAL A 94 -3.54 11.70 21.00
CA VAL A 94 -4.62 11.37 20.05
C VAL A 94 -4.51 12.14 18.73
N GLU A 95 -4.17 13.44 18.79
CA GLU A 95 -4.06 14.24 17.55
C GLU A 95 -2.92 13.79 16.65
N LEU A 96 -1.81 13.32 17.22
CA LEU A 96 -0.73 12.72 16.44
C LEU A 96 -1.25 11.49 15.66
N GLY A 97 -2.00 10.61 16.34
CA GLY A 97 -2.63 9.47 15.69
C GLY A 97 -3.56 9.87 14.54
N ARG A 98 -4.39 10.90 14.75
CA ARG A 98 -5.32 11.40 13.72
C ARG A 98 -4.59 12.01 12.52
N GLN A 99 -3.53 12.79 12.75
CA GLN A 99 -2.70 13.34 11.68
C GLN A 99 -2.07 12.24 10.83
N VAL A 100 -1.57 11.20 11.49
CA VAL A 100 -0.97 10.03 10.80
C VAL A 100 -2.03 9.28 9.98
N LEU A 101 -3.24 9.05 10.51
CA LEU A 101 -4.30 8.39 9.73
C LEU A 101 -4.75 9.21 8.51
N ARG A 102 -4.78 10.54 8.62
CA ARG A 102 -5.10 11.44 7.49
C ARG A 102 -4.01 11.38 6.42
N ALA A 103 -2.75 11.56 6.82
CA ALA A 103 -1.61 11.45 5.90
C ALA A 103 -1.54 10.08 5.22
N LEU A 104 -1.87 9.01 5.95
CA LEU A 104 -1.96 7.66 5.41
C LEU A 104 -3.07 7.55 4.36
N ALA A 105 -4.26 8.11 4.60
CA ALA A 105 -5.34 8.12 3.63
C ALA A 105 -4.97 8.89 2.35
N ASP A 106 -4.23 10.00 2.46
CA ASP A 106 -3.75 10.77 1.31
C ASP A 106 -2.73 9.96 0.48
N LEU A 107 -1.72 9.37 1.15
CA LEU A 107 -0.74 8.48 0.52
C LEU A 107 -1.40 7.27 -0.15
N LEU A 108 -2.42 6.71 0.48
CA LEU A 108 -3.13 5.56 -0.08
C LEU A 108 -3.98 5.92 -1.31
N SER A 109 -4.43 7.17 -1.39
CA SER A 109 -5.23 7.68 -2.50
C SER A 109 -4.38 8.04 -3.73
N LEU A 110 -3.07 8.26 -3.55
CA LEU A 110 -2.15 8.46 -4.66
C LEU A 110 -1.95 7.15 -5.44
N PRO A 111 -1.96 7.19 -6.79
CA PRO A 111 -1.48 6.08 -7.58
C PRO A 111 0.02 5.87 -7.28
N GLY A 112 0.41 4.61 -7.05
CA GLY A 112 1.81 4.28 -6.79
C GLY A 112 2.72 4.82 -7.90
N PRO A 113 3.99 5.16 -7.60
CA PRO A 113 4.92 5.70 -8.56
C PRO A 113 4.98 4.79 -9.79
N ALA A 114 4.99 5.39 -10.98
CA ALA A 114 5.25 4.64 -12.20
C ALA A 114 6.59 3.90 -12.04
N PRO A 115 6.72 2.66 -12.54
CA PRO A 115 8.00 1.97 -12.49
C PRO A 115 9.04 2.88 -13.11
N ALA A 116 10.15 3.11 -12.40
CA ALA A 116 11.27 3.87 -12.92
C ALA A 116 11.61 3.28 -14.29
N ALA A 117 11.43 4.07 -15.35
CA ALA A 117 11.77 3.66 -16.70
C ALA A 117 13.22 3.16 -16.66
N ALA A 118 13.45 1.94 -17.12
CA ALA A 118 14.79 1.39 -17.18
C ALA A 118 15.72 2.42 -17.85
N PRO A 119 16.93 2.65 -17.30
CA PRO A 119 17.84 3.63 -17.87
C PRO A 119 18.06 3.30 -19.36
N PRO A 120 17.95 4.29 -20.27
CA PRO A 120 18.19 4.06 -21.69
C PRO A 120 19.68 3.74 -21.88
N GLY A 121 20.05 2.45 -21.89
CA GLY A 121 21.47 2.08 -22.01
C GLY A 121 21.81 0.60 -22.14
N SER A 122 20.96 -0.36 -21.75
CA SER A 122 21.28 -1.79 -21.87
C SER A 122 20.93 -2.36 -23.25
N ARG A 123 21.50 -1.81 -24.33
CA ARG A 123 21.68 -2.58 -25.57
C ARG A 123 22.95 -3.41 -25.41
N THR A 124 22.79 -4.72 -25.25
CA THR A 124 23.87 -5.69 -25.43
C THR A 124 24.45 -5.54 -26.84
N PRO A 125 25.77 -5.40 -27.02
CA PRO A 125 26.36 -5.47 -28.35
C PRO A 125 26.30 -6.91 -28.85
N SER A 126 25.70 -7.10 -30.03
CA SER A 126 25.72 -8.37 -30.76
C SER A 126 27.16 -8.86 -30.96
N PRO A 127 27.45 -10.17 -30.79
CA PRO A 127 28.77 -10.69 -31.11
C PRO A 127 28.96 -10.61 -32.62
N ARG A 128 29.92 -9.81 -33.08
CA ARG A 128 30.39 -9.85 -34.46
C ARG A 128 31.04 -11.22 -34.68
N LEU A 129 30.38 -12.06 -35.47
CA LEU A 129 31.01 -13.19 -36.16
C LEU A 129 32.13 -12.61 -37.04
N LEU A 130 33.38 -12.89 -36.67
CA LEU A 130 34.52 -12.70 -37.55
C LEU A 130 34.60 -13.94 -38.46
N SER A 131 34.56 -13.67 -39.77
CA SER A 131 34.86 -14.60 -40.86
C SER A 131 36.26 -15.18 -40.77
#